data_AF-A0AAW0BAC5-F1
#
_entry.id   AF-A0AAW0BAC5-F1
#
_cell.length_a   1.000
_cell.length_b   1.000
_cell.length_c   1.000
_cell.angle_alpha   90.00
_cell.angle_beta   90.00
_cell.angle_gamma   90.00
#
_symmetry.space_group_name_H-M   'P 1'
#
loop_
_entity.id
_entity.type
_entity.pdbx_description
1 polymer ?
#
loop_
_entity_poly.entity_id
_entity_poly.type
_entity_poly.pdbx_seq_one_letter_code
_entity_poly.pdbx_strand_id
1 'polypeptide(L)'
;MFPNFQGAGVSIIAGSVEWGVSAPVAGTVLDRTAKSNTTAEWHVEQIGEAPSTYLVSAIDNNDLAVGVGANGVLTLEQKDSNKPATQMWTIMCDSCSSGASTGVQDSASGCKIMASSSGLCAAVEHAGTHLATTECAPVVAQTWDFWTASA
;
A
#
# COMPACT_ATOMS: atom_id res chain seq x y z
N MET A 1 0.21 2.82 15.34
CA MET A 1 -0.10 4.24 15.08
C MET A 1 -0.55 4.42 13.63
N PHE A 2 -1.32 5.47 13.34
CA PHE A 2 -1.81 5.77 11.99
C PHE A 2 -0.87 6.76 11.30
N PRO A 3 -0.27 6.42 10.14
CA PRO A 3 0.62 7.33 9.43
C PRO A 3 -0.12 8.50 8.78
N ASN A 4 0.54 9.65 8.69
CA ASN A 4 0.08 10.77 7.87
C ASN A 4 1.12 11.04 6.78
N PHE A 5 0.82 10.60 5.56
CA PHE A 5 1.72 10.74 4.41
C PHE A 5 1.66 12.12 3.75
N GLN A 6 0.71 12.99 4.15
CA GLN A 6 0.56 14.37 3.65
C GLN A 6 0.53 14.50 2.10
N GLY A 7 0.08 13.46 1.40
CA GLY A 7 0.03 13.43 -0.06
C GLY A 7 1.38 13.15 -0.75
N ALA A 8 2.44 12.87 0.01
CA ALA A 8 3.73 12.47 -0.57
C ALA A 8 3.62 11.13 -1.32
N GLY A 9 4.40 11.02 -2.38
CA GLY A 9 4.63 9.73 -3.03
C GLY A 9 5.50 8.83 -2.15
N VAL A 10 5.16 7.55 -2.09
CA VAL A 10 5.85 6.55 -1.29
C VAL A 10 6.10 5.27 -2.07
N SER A 11 7.15 4.57 -1.65
CA SER A 11 7.43 3.18 -1.95
C SER A 11 6.98 2.32 -0.76
N ILE A 12 6.36 1.16 -1.02
CA ILE A 12 5.81 0.25 0.01
C ILE A 12 6.60 -1.07 -0.03
N ILE A 13 7.38 -1.32 1.02
CA ILE A 13 8.46 -2.32 1.00
C ILE A 13 8.31 -3.34 2.14
N ALA A 14 8.54 -4.63 1.86
CA ALA A 14 8.72 -5.68 2.85
C ALA A 14 10.05 -6.41 2.63
N GLY A 15 11.05 -6.13 3.47
CA GLY A 15 12.38 -6.73 3.33
C GLY A 15 13.06 -6.33 2.01
N SER A 16 13.24 -7.28 1.10
CA SER A 16 13.82 -7.07 -0.24
C SER A 16 12.78 -6.94 -1.35
N VAL A 17 11.50 -6.88 -0.99
CA VAL A 17 10.35 -6.85 -1.91
C VAL A 17 9.64 -5.51 -1.80
N GLU A 18 9.07 -5.06 -2.91
CA GLU A 18 8.28 -3.84 -3.03
C GLU A 18 6.94 -4.09 -3.75
N TRP A 19 5.95 -3.25 -3.47
CA TRP A 19 4.71 -3.21 -4.24
C TRP A 19 4.98 -2.62 -5.61
N GLY A 20 4.79 -3.42 -6.65
CA GLY A 20 4.95 -2.98 -8.03
C GLY A 20 3.76 -3.35 -8.91
N VAL A 21 3.70 -2.66 -10.05
CA VAL A 21 2.76 -2.97 -11.13
C VAL A 21 3.52 -2.88 -12.45
N SER A 22 3.22 -3.80 -13.36
CA SER A 22 3.82 -3.80 -14.70
C SER A 22 3.30 -2.67 -15.59
N ALA A 23 2.06 -2.22 -15.35
CA ALA A 23 1.45 -1.07 -16.00
C ALA A 23 0.33 -0.46 -15.13
N PRO A 24 0.14 0.87 -15.16
CA PRO A 24 -0.94 1.54 -14.44
C PRO A 24 -2.27 1.44 -15.22
N VAL A 25 -2.81 0.22 -15.34
CA VAL A 25 -4.08 -0.08 -16.02
C VAL A 25 -5.02 -0.85 -15.09
N ALA A 26 -6.32 -0.55 -15.12
CA ALA A 26 -7.31 -1.28 -14.33
C ALA A 26 -7.31 -2.79 -14.65
N GLY A 27 -7.43 -3.61 -13.61
CA GLY A 27 -7.32 -5.06 -13.66
C GLY A 27 -5.89 -5.60 -13.54
N THR A 28 -4.87 -4.73 -13.50
CA THR A 28 -3.47 -5.16 -13.35
C THR A 28 -3.26 -5.72 -11.95
N VAL A 29 -2.70 -6.93 -11.86
CA VAL A 29 -2.32 -7.54 -10.58
C VAL A 29 -1.09 -6.84 -10.02
N LEU A 30 -1.08 -6.59 -8.71
CA LEU A 30 0.10 -6.10 -8.02
C LEU A 30 1.11 -7.23 -7.86
N ASP A 31 2.31 -6.97 -8.34
CA ASP A 31 3.44 -7.88 -8.29
C ASP A 31 4.39 -7.51 -7.16
N ARG A 32 5.12 -8.52 -6.71
CA ARG A 32 6.29 -8.32 -5.87
C ARG A 32 7.47 -7.94 -6.77
N THR A 33 8.01 -6.74 -6.61
CA THR A 33 9.21 -6.30 -7.34
C THR A 33 10.43 -6.32 -6.43
N ALA A 34 11.63 -6.29 -7.02
CA ALA A 34 12.84 -6.09 -6.25
C ALA A 34 12.82 -4.67 -5.66
N LYS A 35 13.11 -4.55 -4.37
CA LYS A 35 13.20 -3.25 -3.69
C LYS A 35 14.12 -2.29 -4.44
N SER A 36 13.56 -1.16 -4.86
CA SER A 36 14.27 -0.05 -5.47
C SER A 36 14.51 1.09 -4.48
N ASN A 37 13.55 1.34 -3.56
CA ASN A 37 13.54 2.39 -2.53
C ASN A 37 14.02 3.79 -2.97
N THR A 38 14.00 4.05 -4.27
CA THR A 38 14.53 5.26 -4.91
C THR A 38 13.50 5.94 -5.79
N THR A 39 12.39 5.26 -6.06
CA THR A 39 11.22 5.75 -6.80
C THR A 39 10.01 5.70 -5.89
N ALA A 40 9.10 6.64 -6.05
CA ALA A 40 7.78 6.57 -5.44
C ALA A 40 6.81 6.08 -6.50
N GLU A 41 6.02 5.08 -6.18
CA GLU A 41 5.01 4.50 -7.09
C GLU A 41 3.59 4.73 -6.59
N TRP A 42 3.42 5.07 -5.30
CA TRP A 42 2.13 5.08 -4.63
C TRP A 42 1.84 6.41 -3.95
N HIS A 43 0.63 6.93 -4.11
CA HIS A 43 0.05 7.93 -3.22
C HIS A 43 -0.81 7.22 -2.16
N VAL A 44 -0.59 7.54 -0.89
CA VAL A 44 -1.39 7.00 0.23
C VAL A 44 -2.16 8.14 0.88
N GLU A 45 -3.46 8.20 0.60
CA GLU A 45 -4.34 9.29 1.02
C GLU A 45 -5.21 8.83 2.19
N GLN A 46 -5.20 9.56 3.31
CA GLN A 46 -6.16 9.33 4.38
C GLN A 46 -7.52 9.90 3.98
N ILE A 47 -8.55 9.07 3.98
CA ILE A 47 -9.88 9.41 3.44
C ILE A 47 -11.02 9.36 4.48
N GLY A 48 -10.70 9.04 5.74
CA GLY A 48 -11.65 8.95 6.86
C GLY A 48 -11.08 9.40 8.21
N GLU A 49 -11.97 9.81 9.12
CA GLU A 49 -11.62 10.38 10.42
C GLU A 49 -11.50 9.34 11.56
N ALA A 50 -12.27 8.24 11.54
CA ALA A 50 -12.15 7.16 12.54
C ALA A 50 -12.88 5.84 12.15
N PRO A 51 -12.20 4.67 12.17
CA PRO A 51 -10.74 4.53 12.15
C PRO A 51 -10.15 5.18 10.90
N SER A 52 -8.91 5.64 10.95
CA SER A 52 -8.23 6.19 9.77
C SER A 52 -8.18 5.14 8.68
N THR A 53 -8.92 5.38 7.60
CA THR A 53 -8.88 4.58 6.37
C THR A 53 -8.10 5.32 5.32
N TYR A 54 -7.44 4.53 4.48
CA TYR A 54 -6.53 4.99 3.45
C TYR A 54 -6.94 4.46 2.10
N LEU A 55 -6.66 5.26 1.08
CA LEU A 55 -6.65 4.84 -0.30
C LEU A 55 -5.21 4.82 -0.78
N VAL A 56 -4.83 3.76 -1.50
CA VAL A 56 -3.52 3.66 -2.15
C VAL A 56 -3.75 3.80 -3.64
N SER A 57 -3.22 4.86 -4.27
CA SER A 57 -3.39 5.16 -5.70
C SER A 57 -2.04 5.10 -6.41
N ALA A 58 -2.02 4.72 -7.69
CA ALA A 58 -0.79 4.72 -8.48
C ALA A 58 -0.40 6.16 -8.84
N ILE A 59 0.86 6.55 -8.65
CA ILE A 59 1.35 7.91 -8.97
C ILE A 59 1.20 8.23 -10.46
N ASP A 60 1.52 7.27 -11.32
CA ASP A 60 1.44 7.45 -12.78
C ASP A 60 0.00 7.50 -13.31
N ASN A 61 -0.99 7.14 -12.48
CA ASN A 61 -2.40 7.24 -12.82
C ASN A 61 -3.29 7.29 -11.56
N ASN A 62 -3.59 8.51 -11.11
CA ASN A 62 -4.38 8.76 -9.90
C ASN A 62 -5.86 8.37 -9.99
N ASP A 63 -6.35 8.01 -11.18
CA ASP A 63 -7.69 7.44 -11.37
C ASP A 63 -7.72 5.95 -11.03
N LEU A 64 -6.58 5.34 -10.68
CA LEU A 64 -6.48 3.94 -10.27
C LEU A 64 -6.08 3.81 -8.80
N ALA A 65 -6.75 2.90 -8.11
CA ALA A 65 -6.49 2.57 -6.71
C ALA A 65 -6.22 1.08 -6.53
N VAL A 66 -5.46 0.72 -5.50
CA VAL A 66 -5.25 -0.67 -5.09
C VAL A 66 -6.50 -1.18 -4.42
N GLY A 67 -7.10 -2.21 -5.01
CA GLY A 67 -8.24 -2.93 -4.51
C GLY A 67 -7.94 -4.40 -4.23
N VAL A 68 -8.85 -5.03 -3.50
CA VAL A 68 -8.88 -6.48 -3.29
C VAL A 68 -9.77 -7.12 -4.36
N GLY A 69 -9.14 -7.73 -5.34
CA GLY A 69 -9.79 -8.46 -6.43
C GLY A 69 -10.25 -9.86 -6.01
N ALA A 70 -10.57 -10.69 -7.02
CA ALA A 70 -11.03 -12.05 -6.80
C ALA A 70 -9.99 -12.90 -6.04
N ASN A 71 -10.46 -13.76 -5.13
CA ASN A 71 -9.63 -14.63 -4.29
C ASN A 71 -8.63 -13.88 -3.40
N GLY A 72 -8.83 -12.58 -3.16
CA GLY A 72 -7.98 -11.79 -2.27
C GLY A 72 -6.71 -11.24 -2.92
N VAL A 73 -6.50 -11.46 -4.22
CA VAL A 73 -5.35 -10.90 -4.97
C VAL A 73 -5.47 -9.38 -5.05
N LEU A 74 -4.36 -8.67 -4.88
CA LEU A 74 -4.35 -7.21 -5.01
C LEU A 74 -4.29 -6.81 -6.47
N THR A 75 -5.16 -5.87 -6.87
CA THR A 75 -5.23 -5.38 -8.25
C THR A 75 -5.37 -3.86 -8.27
N LEU A 76 -4.90 -3.22 -9.35
CA LEU A 76 -5.33 -1.87 -9.68
C LEU A 76 -6.77 -1.90 -10.18
N GLU A 77 -7.60 -1.04 -9.62
CA GLU A 77 -9.00 -0.87 -9.97
C GLU A 77 -9.27 0.59 -10.29
N GLN A 78 -10.35 0.85 -11.03
CA GLN A 78 -10.83 2.23 -11.18
C GLN A 78 -11.18 2.78 -9.80
N LYS A 79 -10.58 3.92 -9.44
CA LYS A 79 -10.82 4.62 -8.19
C LYS A 79 -12.28 5.03 -8.16
N ASP A 80 -13.04 4.47 -7.23
CA ASP A 80 -14.45 4.79 -7.10
C ASP A 80 -14.64 5.92 -6.08
N SER A 81 -15.36 6.97 -6.51
CA SER A 81 -15.70 8.13 -5.69
C SER A 81 -16.50 7.80 -4.42
N ASN A 82 -17.22 6.68 -4.41
CA ASN A 82 -17.94 6.18 -3.24
C ASN A 82 -17.04 5.42 -2.26
N LYS A 83 -15.76 5.24 -2.60
CA LYS A 83 -14.72 4.61 -1.77
C LYS A 83 -15.16 3.21 -1.28
N PRO A 84 -15.33 2.22 -2.17
CA PRO A 84 -15.78 0.90 -1.78
C PRO A 84 -14.78 0.27 -0.79
N ALA A 85 -15.29 -0.53 0.15
CA ALA A 85 -14.48 -1.15 1.20
C ALA A 85 -13.34 -2.04 0.64
N THR A 86 -13.44 -2.48 -0.62
CA THR A 86 -12.40 -3.24 -1.33
C THR A 86 -11.19 -2.40 -1.70
N GLN A 87 -11.31 -1.08 -1.79
CA GLN A 87 -10.22 -0.13 -2.08
C GLN A 87 -9.75 0.62 -0.83
N MET A 88 -10.41 0.39 0.31
CA MET A 88 -10.07 1.02 1.58
C MET A 88 -9.14 0.12 2.40
N TRP A 89 -8.16 0.76 3.01
CA TRP A 89 -7.14 0.11 3.81
C TRP A 89 -7.05 0.72 5.20
N THR A 90 -6.89 -0.10 6.22
CA THR A 90 -6.47 0.33 7.55
C THR A 90 -4.97 0.11 7.65
N ILE A 91 -4.20 1.18 7.90
CA ILE A 91 -2.74 1.10 7.99
C ILE A 91 -2.31 1.38 9.44
N MET A 92 -1.70 0.40 10.09
CA MET A 92 -1.21 0.50 11.45
C MET A 92 0.28 0.20 11.51
N CYS A 93 1.07 1.17 11.94
CA CYS A 93 2.53 1.09 12.00
C CYS A 93 3.05 1.02 13.43
N ASP A 94 4.23 0.44 13.61
CA ASP A 94 4.97 0.47 14.87
C ASP A 94 5.56 1.86 15.09
N SER A 95 6.04 2.49 14.02
CA SER A 95 6.57 3.85 14.04
C SER A 95 6.07 4.66 12.84
N CYS A 96 5.88 5.97 13.04
CA CYS A 96 5.54 6.95 12.03
C CYS A 96 6.43 8.17 12.27
N SER A 97 7.09 8.65 11.22
CA SER A 97 7.81 9.91 11.27
C SER A 97 6.83 11.09 11.30
N SER A 98 7.23 12.22 11.89
CA SER A 98 6.37 13.41 12.03
C SER A 98 6.28 14.29 10.76
N GLY A 99 6.73 13.81 9.61
CA GLY A 99 6.56 14.51 8.34
C GLY A 99 7.22 13.83 7.16
N ALA A 100 6.48 13.71 6.06
CA ALA A 100 7.03 13.43 4.74
C ALA A 100 7.73 14.71 4.23
N SER A 101 8.93 14.99 4.74
CA SER A 101 9.75 16.09 4.21
C SER A 101 10.33 15.71 2.84
N THR A 102 10.74 16.70 2.05
CA THR A 102 11.09 16.63 0.61
C THR A 102 12.34 15.81 0.25
N GLY A 103 12.56 14.65 0.88
CA GLY A 103 13.70 13.75 0.63
C GLY A 103 13.35 12.28 0.86
N VAL A 104 14.31 11.41 0.52
CA VAL A 104 14.16 9.96 0.73
C VAL A 104 14.24 9.66 2.23
N GLN A 105 13.13 9.35 2.87
CA GLN A 105 13.06 9.08 4.30
C GLN A 105 12.10 7.95 4.61
N ASP A 106 12.39 7.20 5.66
CA ASP A 106 11.43 6.25 6.24
C ASP A 106 10.29 7.05 6.87
N SER A 107 9.14 7.05 6.21
CA SER A 107 7.97 7.81 6.61
C SER A 107 7.15 7.07 7.67
N ALA A 108 7.14 5.73 7.62
CA ALA A 108 6.51 4.86 8.59
C ALA A 108 7.05 3.43 8.46
N SER A 109 7.27 2.76 9.59
CA SER A 109 7.90 1.44 9.62
C SER A 109 7.09 0.42 10.41
N GLY A 110 7.26 -0.87 10.06
CA GLY A 110 6.62 -1.97 10.78
C GLY A 110 5.10 -2.02 10.57
N CYS A 111 4.61 -1.63 9.39
CA CYS A 111 3.19 -1.43 9.15
C CYS A 111 2.44 -2.71 8.75
N LYS A 112 1.23 -2.84 9.29
CA LYS A 112 0.19 -3.75 8.79
C LYS A 112 -0.78 -2.96 7.93
N ILE A 113 -1.01 -3.44 6.71
CA ILE A 113 -1.96 -2.89 5.75
C ILE A 113 -3.12 -3.88 5.66
N MET A 114 -4.28 -3.52 6.19
CA MET A 114 -5.45 -4.41 6.32
C MET A 114 -6.58 -3.95 5.41
N ALA A 115 -7.14 -4.86 4.62
CA ALA A 115 -8.29 -4.55 3.78
C ALA A 115 -9.51 -4.24 4.65
N SER A 116 -10.16 -3.09 4.47
CA SER A 116 -11.32 -2.72 5.27
C SER A 116 -12.54 -3.62 5.02
N SER A 117 -12.60 -4.29 3.86
CA SER A 117 -13.68 -5.23 3.50
C SER A 117 -13.64 -6.54 4.29
N SER A 118 -12.47 -7.01 4.73
CA SER A 118 -12.29 -8.36 5.29
C SER A 118 -11.46 -8.42 6.57
N GLY A 119 -10.69 -7.36 6.89
CA GLY A 119 -9.71 -7.36 7.98
C GLY A 119 -8.46 -8.17 7.69
N LEU A 120 -8.30 -8.72 6.48
CA LEU A 120 -7.11 -9.49 6.08
C LEU A 120 -5.94 -8.55 5.76
N CYS A 121 -4.72 -9.01 6.02
CA CYS A 121 -3.49 -8.26 5.79
C CYS A 121 -2.98 -8.47 4.37
N ALA A 122 -2.55 -7.38 3.72
CA ALA A 122 -1.75 -7.43 2.51
C ALA A 122 -0.42 -8.14 2.78
N ALA A 123 -0.06 -9.05 1.88
CA ALA A 123 1.06 -9.94 2.02
C ALA A 123 1.72 -10.24 0.68
N VAL A 124 3.02 -10.54 0.74
CA VAL A 124 3.70 -11.26 -0.34
C VAL A 124 3.18 -12.70 -0.34
N GLU A 125 2.64 -13.16 -1.47
CA GLU A 125 2.20 -14.54 -1.61
C GLU A 125 3.41 -15.49 -1.47
N HIS A 126 3.30 -16.47 -0.57
CA HIS A 126 4.44 -17.31 -0.16
C HIS A 126 5.10 -18.08 -1.33
N ALA A 127 4.30 -18.48 -2.32
CA ALA A 127 4.75 -19.19 -3.52
C ALA A 127 4.53 -18.40 -4.82
N GLY A 128 3.93 -17.21 -4.74
CA GLY A 128 3.52 -16.42 -5.89
C GLY A 128 4.49 -15.29 -6.24
N THR A 129 4.30 -14.73 -7.42
CA THR A 129 4.90 -13.45 -7.84
C THR A 129 4.04 -12.25 -7.45
N HIS A 130 2.86 -12.49 -6.89
CA HIS A 130 1.84 -11.48 -6.67
C HIS A 130 1.69 -11.09 -5.20
N LEU A 131 1.00 -9.98 -4.97
CA LEU A 131 0.53 -9.57 -3.67
C LEU A 131 -0.93 -9.98 -3.47
N ALA A 132 -1.27 -10.42 -2.27
CA ALA A 132 -2.60 -10.85 -1.91
C ALA A 132 -2.93 -10.51 -0.47
N THR A 133 -4.19 -10.67 -0.08
CA THR A 133 -4.64 -10.61 1.30
C THR A 133 -4.67 -11.99 1.94
N THR A 134 -4.30 -12.08 3.20
CA THR A 134 -4.31 -13.32 4.00
C THR A 134 -4.55 -12.99 5.48
N GLU A 135 -4.76 -14.00 6.31
CA GLU A 135 -4.83 -13.82 7.76
C GLU A 135 -3.59 -13.08 8.29
N CYS A 136 -3.85 -12.08 9.13
CA CYS A 136 -2.82 -11.26 9.74
C CYS A 136 -1.96 -12.08 10.70
N ALA A 137 -0.65 -12.05 10.49
CA ALA A 137 0.36 -12.73 11.27
C ALA A 137 1.61 -11.84 11.46
N PRO A 138 2.40 -12.04 12.53
CA PRO A 138 3.62 -11.28 12.79
C PRO A 138 4.79 -11.81 11.93
N VAL A 139 4.62 -11.83 10.61
CA VAL A 139 5.63 -12.29 9.64
C VAL A 139 6.09 -11.15 8.73
N VAL A 140 7.36 -11.21 8.31
CA VAL A 140 7.99 -10.18 7.44
C VAL A 140 7.22 -9.98 6.14
N ALA A 141 6.65 -11.05 5.58
CA ALA A 141 5.86 -10.98 4.33
C ALA A 141 4.58 -10.13 4.45
N GLN A 142 4.21 -9.69 5.65
CA GLN A 142 3.04 -8.86 5.94
C GLN A 142 3.41 -7.59 6.70
N THR A 143 4.69 -7.27 6.83
CA THR A 143 5.16 -6.10 7.57
C THR A 143 5.84 -5.17 6.57
N TRP A 144 5.28 -3.97 6.45
CA TRP A 144 5.59 -3.03 5.39
C TRP A 144 6.22 -1.75 5.94
N ASP A 145 7.24 -1.25 5.27
CA ASP A 145 7.82 0.07 5.52
C ASP A 145 7.48 0.99 4.35
N PHE A 146 7.18 2.24 4.66
CA PHE A 146 6.84 3.28 3.70
C PHE A 146 7.99 4.26 3.58
N TRP A 147 8.59 4.32 2.40
CA TRP A 147 9.70 5.22 2.11
C TRP A 147 9.20 6.36 1.24
N THR A 148 9.31 7.62 1.69
CA THR A 148 9.19 8.74 0.76
C THR A 148 10.36 8.67 -0.20
N ALA A 149 10.13 8.95 -1.47
CA ALA A 149 11.19 9.05 -2.46
C ALA A 149 11.08 10.37 -3.22
N SER A 150 12.16 10.78 -3.88
CA SER A 150 12.12 11.88 -4.84
C SER A 150 11.26 11.44 -6.04
N ALA A 151 10.22 12.23 -6.33
CA ALA A 151 9.43 12.10 -7.56
C ALA A 151 10.29 12.39 -8.81
#